data_AF-A0A1C4WYG2-F1
#
_entry.id   AF-A0A1C4WYG2-F1
#
_cell.length_a   1.000
_cell.length_b   1.000
_cell.length_c   1.000
_cell.angle_alpha   90.00
_cell.angle_beta   90.00
_cell.angle_gamma   90.00
#
_symmetry.space_group_name_H-M   'P 1'
#
loop_
_entity.id
_entity.type
_entity.pdbx_description
1 polymer ?
#
loop_
_entity_poly.entity_id
_entity_poly.type
_entity_poly.pdbx_seq_one_letter_code
_entity_poly.pdbx_strand_id
1 'polypeptide(L)'
;MIDDLVTWLRQQLTHLQQIAATCGAQDWRYPHHGVIVDRDVDGWANAPDDARIFGFVDPDRSDEALHAVHHDPAQVRRDIDADLLLLDTYDRAAAHRAGEVLSGLATAIKIRAVPHDHRPGYREEWRPA
;
A
#
# COMPACT_ATOMS: atom_id res chain seq x y z
N MET A 1 11.61 2.46 -21.88
CA MET A 1 10.63 3.51 -22.24
C MET A 1 9.50 3.56 -21.21
N ILE A 2 8.70 4.63 -21.16
CA ILE A 2 7.60 4.76 -20.17
C ILE A 2 6.55 3.65 -20.33
N ASP A 3 6.29 3.18 -21.55
CA ASP A 3 5.33 2.09 -21.80
C ASP A 3 5.83 0.74 -21.25
N ASP A 4 7.15 0.52 -21.26
CA ASP A 4 7.76 -0.66 -20.61
C ASP A 4 7.56 -0.59 -19.09
N LEU A 5 7.73 0.61 -18.50
CA LEU A 5 7.50 0.83 -17.07
C LEU A 5 6.03 0.61 -16.70
N VAL A 6 5.09 1.11 -17.50
CA VAL A 6 3.65 0.89 -17.31
C VAL A 6 3.32 -0.60 -17.31
N THR A 7 3.84 -1.33 -18.30
CA THR A 7 3.63 -2.78 -18.41
C THR A 7 4.20 -3.52 -17.21
N TRP A 8 5.44 -3.20 -16.83
CA TRP A 8 6.10 -3.83 -15.69
C TRP A 8 5.40 -3.51 -14.36
N LEU A 9 5.01 -2.25 -14.13
CA LEU A 9 4.34 -1.83 -12.90
C LEU A 9 2.97 -2.51 -12.76
N ARG A 10 2.20 -2.65 -13.86
CA ARG A 10 0.93 -3.39 -13.85
C ARG A 10 1.12 -4.86 -13.44
N GLN A 11 2.22 -5.50 -13.86
CA GLN A 11 2.55 -6.86 -13.42
C GLN A 11 2.85 -6.91 -11.90
N GLN A 12 3.62 -5.95 -11.39
CA GLN A 12 3.93 -5.87 -9.96
C GLN A 12 2.67 -5.67 -9.10
N LEU A 13 1.79 -4.76 -9.53
CA LEU A 13 0.53 -4.47 -8.85
C LEU A 13 -0.41 -5.68 -8.88
N THR A 14 -0.49 -6.40 -10.01
CA THR A 14 -1.29 -7.64 -10.12
C THR A 14 -0.78 -8.71 -9.16
N HIS A 15 0.55 -8.89 -9.09
CA HIS A 15 1.15 -9.83 -8.15
C HIS A 15 0.88 -9.46 -6.68
N LEU A 16 1.00 -8.18 -6.33
CA LEU A 16 0.65 -7.67 -5.01
C LEU A 16 -0.83 -7.85 -4.68
N GLN A 17 -1.71 -7.65 -5.66
CA GLN A 17 -3.15 -7.85 -5.49
C GLN A 17 -3.48 -9.31 -5.20
N GLN A 18 -2.81 -10.25 -5.86
CA GLN A 18 -2.94 -11.69 -5.60
C GLN A 18 -2.49 -12.03 -4.18
N ILE A 19 -1.32 -11.51 -3.75
CA ILE A 19 -0.84 -11.69 -2.37
C ILE A 19 -1.89 -11.15 -1.38
N ALA A 20 -2.32 -9.89 -1.55
CA ALA A 20 -3.30 -9.26 -0.69
C ALA A 20 -4.68 -9.98 -0.69
N ALA A 21 -5.04 -10.68 -1.77
CA ALA A 21 -6.23 -11.52 -1.82
C ALA A 21 -6.07 -12.83 -1.04
N THR A 22 -4.89 -13.47 -1.10
CA THR A 22 -4.58 -14.68 -0.30
C THR A 22 -4.51 -14.39 1.20
N CYS A 23 -4.21 -13.15 1.54
CA CYS A 23 -4.26 -12.61 2.89
C CYS A 23 -5.69 -12.45 3.46
N GLY A 24 -6.73 -12.61 2.62
CA GLY A 24 -8.12 -12.34 2.97
C GLY A 24 -8.90 -13.56 3.45
N ALA A 25 -8.74 -13.95 4.72
CA ALA A 25 -9.79 -14.62 5.49
C ALA A 25 -9.54 -14.50 7.01
N GLN A 26 -10.38 -13.66 7.64
CA GLN A 26 -10.82 -13.65 9.05
C GLN A 26 -10.18 -12.74 10.11
N ASP A 27 -8.87 -12.44 10.18
CA ASP A 27 -8.34 -11.86 11.44
C ASP A 27 -7.61 -10.49 11.38
N TRP A 28 -7.57 -9.81 10.23
CA TRP A 28 -6.64 -8.66 10.10
C TRP A 28 -7.29 -7.28 10.21
N ARG A 29 -8.63 -7.20 10.37
CA ARG A 29 -9.35 -5.93 10.48
C ARG A 29 -9.68 -5.60 11.93
N TYR A 30 -9.15 -4.48 12.41
CA TYR A 30 -9.69 -3.76 13.56
C TYR A 30 -10.62 -2.65 13.07
N PRO A 31 -11.95 -2.76 13.25
CA PRO A 31 -12.90 -1.89 12.54
C PRO A 31 -13.08 -0.49 13.13
N HIS A 32 -12.49 -0.17 14.28
CA HIS A 32 -12.67 1.11 14.95
C HIS A 32 -11.38 1.55 15.61
N HIS A 33 -11.12 2.86 15.66
CA HIS A 33 -10.02 3.45 16.43
C HIS A 33 -9.93 2.78 17.80
N GLY A 34 -8.86 2.01 18.03
CA GLY A 34 -8.67 1.23 19.24
C GLY A 34 -7.23 1.40 19.68
N VAL A 35 -7.06 1.96 20.88
CA VAL A 35 -5.75 2.15 21.52
C VAL A 35 -5.09 0.77 21.71
N ILE A 36 -3.84 0.63 21.28
CA ILE A 36 -2.97 -0.47 21.69
C ILE A 36 -2.60 -0.19 23.15
N VAL A 37 -3.11 -0.98 24.08
CA VAL A 37 -2.81 -0.80 25.50
C VAL A 37 -1.54 -1.60 25.82
N ASP A 38 -0.48 -0.87 26.11
CA ASP A 38 0.75 -1.41 26.71
C ASP A 38 0.39 -2.08 28.05
N ARG A 39 0.84 -3.33 28.25
CA ARG A 39 0.59 -4.10 29.47
C ARG A 39 1.37 -3.53 30.66
N ASP A 40 2.44 -2.77 30.42
CA ASP A 40 3.42 -2.44 31.46
C ASP A 40 3.30 -1.02 32.00
N VAL A 41 2.46 -0.16 31.40
CA VAL A 41 2.36 1.26 31.77
C VAL A 41 0.91 1.71 31.83
N ASP A 42 0.23 1.47 32.96
CA ASP A 42 -1.00 2.16 33.43
C ASP A 42 -2.16 2.38 32.44
N GLY A 43 -2.09 1.82 31.23
CA GLY A 43 -2.93 2.21 30.10
C GLY A 43 -4.37 1.74 30.26
N TRP A 44 -4.55 0.69 31.07
CA TRP A 44 -5.87 0.21 31.48
C TRP A 44 -6.53 1.09 32.54
N ALA A 45 -5.76 1.75 33.40
CA ALA A 45 -6.31 2.63 34.44
C ALA A 45 -6.93 3.92 33.87
N ASN A 46 -6.54 4.29 32.65
CA ASN A 46 -7.05 5.46 31.93
C ASN A 46 -7.86 5.10 30.67
N ALA A 47 -8.13 3.80 30.45
CA ALA A 47 -8.98 3.39 29.35
C ALA A 47 -10.43 3.83 29.62
N PRO A 48 -11.15 4.40 28.64
CA PRO A 48 -12.55 4.73 28.82
C PRO A 48 -13.37 3.45 29.07
N ASP A 49 -14.51 3.58 29.77
CA ASP A 49 -15.32 2.44 30.23
C ASP A 49 -15.86 1.56 29.08
N ASP A 50 -15.86 2.06 27.84
CA ASP A 50 -16.25 1.35 26.63
C ASP A 50 -15.08 0.70 25.87
N ALA A 51 -13.86 0.78 26.40
CA ALA A 51 -12.68 0.18 25.80
C ALA A 51 -12.83 -1.35 25.71
N ARG A 52 -12.61 -1.88 24.51
CA ARG A 52 -12.59 -3.32 24.24
C ARG A 52 -11.17 -3.78 23.92
N ILE A 53 -10.73 -4.85 24.58
CA ILE A 53 -9.48 -5.54 24.26
C ILE A 53 -9.77 -6.46 23.07
N PHE A 54 -9.01 -6.31 22.01
CA PHE A 54 -9.23 -7.07 20.78
C PHE A 54 -8.03 -7.97 20.43
N GLY A 55 -6.95 -7.94 21.22
CA GLY A 55 -5.75 -8.73 21.01
C GLY A 55 -4.73 -8.49 22.11
N PHE A 56 -3.97 -9.53 22.45
CA PHE A 56 -2.79 -9.41 23.31
C PHE A 56 -1.57 -9.31 22.40
N VAL A 57 -0.96 -8.14 22.36
CA VAL A 57 0.39 -7.99 21.80
C VAL A 57 1.33 -8.23 22.96
N ASP A 58 2.21 -9.21 22.82
CA ASP A 58 3.35 -9.34 23.72
C ASP A 58 4.14 -8.01 23.64
N PRO A 59 4.47 -7.32 24.74
CA PRO A 59 5.22 -6.06 24.68
C PRO A 59 6.53 -6.17 23.87
N ASP A 60 7.13 -7.36 23.84
CA ASP A 60 8.31 -7.68 23.03
C ASP A 60 8.00 -7.79 21.51
N ARG A 61 6.74 -7.65 21.10
CA ARG A 61 6.23 -7.80 19.72
C ARG A 61 5.42 -6.60 19.25
N SER A 62 5.57 -5.45 19.91
CA SER A 62 4.98 -4.16 19.49
C SER A 62 5.31 -3.80 18.03
N ASP A 63 6.50 -4.17 17.56
CA ASP A 63 6.91 -4.04 16.15
C ASP A 63 6.03 -4.87 15.19
N GLU A 64 5.58 -6.06 15.60
CA GLU A 64 4.69 -6.91 14.78
C GLU A 64 3.28 -6.30 14.69
N ALA A 65 2.79 -5.65 15.74
CA ALA A 65 1.50 -4.96 15.73
C ALA A 65 1.53 -3.68 14.87
N LEU A 66 2.61 -2.89 14.95
CA LEU A 66 2.87 -1.77 14.04
C LEU A 66 3.02 -2.27 12.60
N HIS A 67 3.73 -3.37 12.36
CA HIS A 67 3.85 -4.01 11.05
C HIS A 67 2.47 -4.41 10.50
N ALA A 68 1.60 -5.03 11.31
CA ALA A 68 0.25 -5.40 10.89
C ALA A 68 -0.65 -4.19 10.55
N VAL A 69 -0.56 -3.11 11.34
CA VAL A 69 -1.32 -1.86 11.07
C VAL A 69 -0.81 -1.15 9.81
N HIS A 70 0.51 -1.11 9.60
CA HIS A 70 1.12 -0.54 8.39
C HIS A 70 0.88 -1.38 7.13
N HIS A 71 0.49 -2.65 7.29
CA HIS A 71 0.26 -3.58 6.18
C HIS A 71 -1.19 -4.09 6.11
N ASP A 72 -2.19 -3.30 6.53
CA ASP A 72 -3.61 -3.61 6.33
C ASP A 72 -3.87 -3.98 4.86
N PRO A 73 -4.25 -5.24 4.54
CA PRO A 73 -4.50 -5.67 3.16
C PRO A 73 -5.59 -4.86 2.49
N ALA A 74 -6.57 -4.35 3.25
CA ALA A 74 -7.60 -3.51 2.69
C ALA A 74 -7.07 -2.14 2.26
N GLN A 75 -6.09 -1.58 2.98
CA GLN A 75 -5.35 -0.39 2.55
C GLN A 75 -4.49 -0.70 1.32
N VAL A 76 -3.70 -1.79 1.36
CA VAL A 76 -2.84 -2.20 0.24
C VAL A 76 -3.65 -2.40 -1.05
N ARG A 77 -4.84 -3.01 -0.96
CA ARG A 77 -5.74 -3.16 -2.12
C ARG A 77 -6.23 -1.81 -2.65
N ARG A 78 -6.59 -0.87 -1.76
CA ARG A 78 -7.01 0.49 -2.17
C ARG A 78 -5.89 1.25 -2.86
N ASP A 79 -4.66 1.11 -2.39
CA ASP A 79 -3.49 1.74 -3.00
C ASP A 79 -3.20 1.14 -4.38
N ILE A 80 -3.30 -0.19 -4.52
CA ILE A 80 -3.17 -0.89 -5.81
C ILE A 80 -4.24 -0.42 -6.80
N ASP A 81 -5.50 -0.34 -6.37
CA ASP A 81 -6.60 0.11 -7.23
C ASP A 81 -6.39 1.55 -7.71
N ALA A 82 -5.86 2.43 -6.86
CA ALA A 82 -5.50 3.79 -7.22
C ALA A 82 -4.35 3.84 -8.26
N ASP A 83 -3.34 3.00 -8.10
CA ASP A 83 -2.22 2.92 -9.05
C ASP A 83 -2.66 2.36 -10.40
N LEU A 84 -3.53 1.35 -10.42
CA LEU A 84 -4.12 0.82 -11.66
C LEU A 84 -4.93 1.90 -12.40
N LEU A 85 -5.70 2.71 -11.67
CA LEU A 85 -6.43 3.84 -12.27
C LEU A 85 -5.49 4.90 -12.87
N LEU A 86 -4.33 5.15 -12.25
CA LEU A 86 -3.30 6.03 -12.80
C LEU A 86 -2.77 5.49 -14.13
N LEU A 87 -2.46 4.20 -14.20
CA LEU A 87 -1.97 3.55 -15.44
C LEU A 87 -3.01 3.61 -16.56
N ASP A 88 -4.28 3.32 -16.26
CA ASP A 88 -5.37 3.40 -17.24
C ASP A 88 -5.59 4.85 -17.73
N THR A 89 -5.36 5.82 -16.87
CA THR A 89 -5.44 7.24 -17.23
C THR A 89 -4.30 7.66 -18.14
N TYR A 90 -3.09 7.15 -17.91
CA TYR A 90 -1.97 7.32 -18.83
C TYR A 90 -2.26 6.71 -20.21
N ASP A 91 -2.76 5.46 -20.26
CA ASP A 91 -3.10 4.78 -21.52
C ASP A 91 -4.10 5.60 -22.36
N ARG A 92 -5.13 6.16 -21.70
CA ARG A 92 -6.11 7.05 -22.35
C ARG A 92 -5.49 8.36 -22.82
N ALA A 93 -4.67 9.01 -22.00
CA ALA A 93 -4.00 10.26 -22.38
C ALA A 93 -3.04 10.06 -23.57
N ALA A 94 -2.33 8.93 -23.60
CA ALA A 94 -1.45 8.54 -24.69
C ALA A 94 -2.25 8.34 -26.00
N ALA A 95 -3.37 7.63 -25.93
CA ALA A 95 -4.26 7.40 -27.07
C ALA A 95 -4.82 8.72 -27.66
N HIS A 96 -5.12 9.70 -26.79
CA HIS A 96 -5.62 11.02 -27.20
C HIS A 96 -4.53 12.04 -27.52
N ARG A 97 -3.24 11.68 -27.43
CA ARG A 97 -2.09 12.58 -27.66
C ARG A 97 -2.15 13.86 -26.80
N ALA A 98 -2.63 13.74 -25.56
CA ALA A 98 -2.74 14.86 -24.63
C ALA A 98 -1.37 15.20 -23.99
N GLY A 99 -0.50 15.90 -24.74
CA GLY A 99 0.94 16.04 -24.45
C GLY A 99 1.31 16.48 -23.02
N GLU A 100 0.74 17.56 -22.50
CA GLU A 100 1.06 18.05 -21.15
C GLU A 100 0.58 17.09 -20.04
N VAL A 101 -0.65 16.58 -20.18
CA VAL A 101 -1.23 15.60 -19.26
C VAL A 101 -0.41 14.31 -19.26
N LEU A 102 0.06 13.87 -20.43
CA LEU A 102 0.87 12.67 -20.60
C LEU A 102 2.22 12.78 -19.87
N SER A 103 2.88 13.94 -19.95
CA SER A 103 4.14 14.19 -19.24
C SER A 103 3.98 14.17 -17.71
N GLY A 104 2.91 14.79 -17.20
CA GLY A 104 2.58 14.76 -15.78
C GLY A 104 2.30 13.34 -15.27
N LEU A 105 1.51 12.57 -16.01
CA LEU A 105 1.19 11.18 -15.68
C LEU A 105 2.45 10.28 -15.74
N ALA A 106 3.30 10.46 -16.74
CA ALA A 106 4.56 9.72 -16.85
C ALA A 106 5.47 9.96 -15.62
N THR A 107 5.53 11.21 -15.13
CA THR A 107 6.28 11.55 -13.91
C THR A 107 5.66 10.88 -12.68
N ALA A 108 4.34 10.95 -12.52
CA ALA A 108 3.63 10.30 -11.43
C ALA A 108 3.88 8.77 -11.42
N ILE A 109 3.84 8.12 -12.58
CA ILE A 109 4.12 6.68 -12.71
C ILE A 109 5.55 6.34 -12.26
N LYS A 110 6.55 7.14 -12.67
CA LYS A 110 7.93 6.95 -12.19
C LYS A 110 8.04 7.05 -10.67
N ILE A 111 7.38 8.04 -10.06
CA ILE A 111 7.37 8.21 -8.59
C ILE A 111 6.71 7.00 -7.92
N ARG A 112 5.57 6.52 -8.44
CA ARG A 112 4.88 5.35 -7.91
C ARG A 112 5.63 4.04 -8.13
N ALA A 113 6.59 4.00 -9.05
CA ALA A 113 7.45 2.85 -9.27
C ALA A 113 8.62 2.75 -8.28
N VAL A 114 9.02 3.85 -7.63
CA VAL A 114 10.17 3.88 -6.70
C VAL A 114 10.08 2.85 -5.58
N PRO A 115 8.92 2.65 -4.91
CA PRO A 115 8.79 1.62 -3.86
C PRO A 115 9.05 0.19 -4.36
N HIS A 116 9.09 -0.02 -5.68
CA HIS A 116 9.32 -1.32 -6.31
C HIS A 116 10.73 -1.46 -6.89
N ASP A 117 11.65 -0.51 -6.66
CA ASP A 117 12.98 -0.49 -7.28
C ASP A 117 13.86 -1.70 -6.93
N HIS A 118 13.63 -2.32 -5.77
CA HIS A 118 14.26 -3.55 -5.32
C HIS A 118 13.78 -4.81 -6.07
N ARG A 119 12.72 -4.70 -6.90
CA ARG A 119 12.12 -5.85 -7.57
C ARG A 119 12.82 -6.19 -8.89
N PRO A 120 12.94 -7.49 -9.24
CA PRO A 120 13.51 -7.91 -10.51
C PRO A 120 12.84 -7.24 -11.72
N GLY A 121 13.67 -6.81 -12.67
CA GLY A 121 13.22 -6.17 -13.90
C GLY A 121 12.99 -4.66 -13.81
N TYR A 122 13.10 -4.06 -12.62
CA TYR A 122 13.20 -2.60 -12.50
C TYR A 122 14.47 -2.09 -13.21
N ARG A 123 14.35 -1.00 -13.96
CA ARG A 123 15.47 -0.38 -14.69
C ARG A 123 15.78 0.99 -14.11
N GLU A 124 17.06 1.31 -14.00
CA GLU A 124 17.52 2.57 -13.42
C GLU A 124 17.04 3.80 -14.21
N GLU A 125 16.87 3.67 -15.52
CA GLU A 125 16.27 4.68 -16.42
C GLU A 125 14.83 5.09 -16.04
N TRP A 126 14.14 4.28 -15.23
CA TRP A 126 12.79 4.55 -14.75
C TRP A 126 12.76 5.39 -13.46
N ARG A 127 13.90 5.51 -12.77
CA ARG A 127 14.00 6.35 -11.58
C ARG A 127 13.66 7.80 -11.96
N PRO A 128 12.84 8.52 -11.16
CA PRO A 128 12.67 9.96 -11.32
C PRO A 128 14.03 10.65 -11.30
N ALA A 129 14.22 11.63 -12.17
CA ALA A 129 15.43 12.46 -12.18
C ALA A 129 15.46 13.42 -10.98
#